data_AF-A0A2V5Y407-F1
#
_entry.id   AF-A0A2V5Y407-F1
#
_cell.length_a   1.000
_cell.length_b   1.000
_cell.length_c   1.000
_cell.angle_alpha   90.00
_cell.angle_beta   90.00
_cell.angle_gamma   90.00
#
_symmetry.space_group_name_H-M   'P 1'
#
loop_
_entity.id
_entity.type
_entity.pdbx_description
1 polymer ?
#
loop_
_entity_poly.entity_id
_entity_poly.type
_entity_poly.pdbx_seq_one_letter_code
_entity_poly.pdbx_strand_id
1 'polypeptide(L)'
;MFGSWGELGGIWLGALAAAALLHSSTAAAEFRFDRDTFAFQNATVLKYHDGIALFRPKSEASDPANSYTRRCFVMTRTAMQFRKFARFNPHGAALNDQELAQRIRAVAHRKPWLAALPENQRIVFPGYSNLREISKARTQVFENNIGSGFVSYFRPSNMRMVFLDSKGYQEKTHQNLDAALARGDTFVAFLTTYPKMSINHAVLVYGRKKSRPGDEIEHYLVYDPNHAEAPRELTWSARECAFAYQKDIDFIGGFVRVYQAYDKPLQ
;
A
#
# COMPACT_ATOMS: atom_id res chain seq x y z
N MET A 1 -77.53 -14.65 48.25
CA MET A 1 -78.25 -14.86 46.98
C MET A 1 -77.23 -15.02 45.87
N PHE A 2 -77.41 -16.06 45.06
CA PHE A 2 -76.54 -16.49 43.96
C PHE A 2 -76.44 -15.44 42.84
N GLY A 3 -75.33 -15.45 42.10
CA GLY A 3 -75.26 -14.85 40.76
C GLY A 3 -73.87 -14.44 40.30
N SER A 4 -73.15 -15.39 39.70
CA SER A 4 -71.90 -15.23 38.92
C SER A 4 -72.07 -14.26 37.72
N TRP A 5 -70.95 -13.73 37.21
CA TRP A 5 -70.46 -13.59 35.81
C TRP A 5 -69.17 -12.75 35.95
N GLY A 6 -68.03 -12.96 35.31
CA GLY A 6 -67.56 -13.77 34.19
C GLY A 6 -66.09 -13.37 33.99
N GLU A 7 -65.32 -14.30 33.45
CA GLU A 7 -63.86 -14.38 33.43
C GLU A 7 -63.14 -13.52 32.37
N LEU A 8 -61.79 -13.48 32.50
CA LEU A 8 -60.74 -13.20 31.49
C LEU A 8 -60.50 -11.72 31.14
N GLY A 9 -59.28 -11.17 31.13
CA GLY A 9 -57.96 -11.76 30.94
C GLY A 9 -57.26 -10.92 29.88
N GLY A 10 -56.17 -10.21 30.22
CA GLY A 10 -55.45 -9.39 29.23
C GLY A 10 -54.44 -8.42 29.83
N ILE A 11 -53.37 -8.93 30.44
CA ILE A 11 -52.18 -8.14 30.72
C ILE A 11 -51.40 -8.00 29.41
N TRP A 12 -51.38 -6.80 28.85
CA TRP A 12 -50.53 -6.45 27.70
C TRP A 12 -49.06 -6.39 28.15
N LEU A 13 -48.33 -7.49 28.01
CA LEU A 13 -46.87 -7.49 28.04
C LEU A 13 -46.36 -7.10 26.64
N GLY A 14 -46.06 -5.80 26.48
CA GLY A 14 -45.34 -5.31 25.31
C GLY A 14 -43.93 -5.86 25.28
N ALA A 15 -43.66 -6.80 24.37
CA ALA A 15 -42.32 -7.29 24.09
C ALA A 15 -41.56 -6.23 23.27
N LEU A 16 -40.67 -5.48 23.92
CA LEU A 16 -39.65 -4.67 23.25
C LEU A 16 -38.55 -5.60 22.73
N ALA A 17 -38.67 -6.01 21.47
CA ALA A 17 -37.58 -6.68 20.77
C ALA A 17 -36.47 -5.68 20.47
N ALA A 18 -35.39 -5.72 21.27
CA ALA A 18 -34.15 -5.04 20.95
C ALA A 18 -33.50 -5.73 19.74
N ALA A 19 -33.74 -5.18 18.54
CA ALA A 19 -33.02 -5.59 17.35
C ALA A 19 -31.57 -5.13 17.46
N ALA A 20 -30.70 -6.02 17.96
CA ALA A 20 -29.26 -5.87 17.83
C ALA A 20 -28.90 -5.90 16.34
N LEU A 21 -28.70 -4.72 15.75
CA LEU A 21 -28.09 -4.58 14.44
C LEU A 21 -26.66 -5.13 14.53
N LEU A 22 -26.52 -6.42 14.20
CA LEU A 22 -25.24 -7.01 13.86
C LEU A 22 -24.68 -6.22 12.68
N HIS A 23 -23.80 -5.27 12.97
CA HIS A 23 -22.92 -4.71 11.97
C HIS A 23 -22.01 -5.85 11.53
N SER A 24 -22.36 -6.47 10.41
CA SER A 24 -21.41 -7.27 9.64
C SER A 24 -20.31 -6.30 9.19
N SER A 25 -19.27 -6.15 10.01
CA SER A 25 -18.00 -5.63 9.53
C SER A 25 -17.48 -6.65 8.53
N THR A 26 -17.83 -6.46 7.26
CA THR A 26 -17.15 -7.14 6.16
C THR A 26 -15.68 -6.80 6.34
N ALA A 27 -14.88 -7.78 6.74
CA ALA A 27 -13.43 -7.61 6.83
C ALA A 27 -12.97 -6.99 5.51
N ALA A 28 -12.35 -5.81 5.57
CA ALA A 28 -12.00 -5.07 4.36
C ALA A 28 -11.15 -5.98 3.49
N ALA A 29 -11.60 -6.30 2.27
CA ALA A 29 -11.00 -7.33 1.40
C ALA A 29 -9.47 -7.22 1.35
N GLU A 30 -8.75 -8.34 1.51
CA GLU A 30 -7.28 -8.37 1.54
C GLU A 30 -6.65 -7.64 0.34
N PHE A 31 -5.53 -6.95 0.56
CA PHE A 31 -4.79 -6.30 -0.51
C PHE A 31 -4.19 -7.36 -1.44
N ARG A 32 -4.43 -7.24 -2.75
CA ARG A 32 -4.03 -8.20 -3.75
C ARG A 32 -3.15 -7.58 -4.83
N PHE A 33 -1.98 -8.19 -5.07
CA PHE A 33 -1.05 -7.70 -6.09
C PHE A 33 -1.70 -7.56 -7.48
N ASP A 34 -2.50 -8.54 -7.90
CA ASP A 34 -3.13 -8.57 -9.23
C ASP A 34 -4.27 -7.56 -9.41
N ARG A 35 -4.68 -6.85 -8.35
CA ARG A 35 -5.81 -5.92 -8.35
C ARG A 35 -5.46 -4.52 -7.85
N ASP A 36 -4.70 -4.44 -6.76
CA ASP A 36 -4.50 -3.22 -5.97
C ASP A 36 -3.14 -2.54 -6.25
N THR A 37 -2.45 -2.96 -7.32
CA THR A 37 -1.18 -2.37 -7.77
C THR A 37 -1.32 -1.71 -9.13
N PHE A 38 -0.34 -0.90 -9.51
CA PHE A 38 -0.29 -0.32 -10.85
C PHE A 38 0.13 -1.38 -11.88
N ALA A 39 -0.46 -1.34 -13.07
CA ALA A 39 -0.08 -2.21 -14.18
C ALA A 39 1.18 -1.73 -14.93
N PHE A 40 1.61 -0.50 -14.70
CA PHE A 40 2.80 0.09 -15.31
C PHE A 40 3.94 0.20 -14.28
N GLN A 41 5.17 0.17 -14.79
CA GLN A 41 6.38 0.22 -13.98
C GLN A 41 6.90 1.67 -13.83
N ASN A 42 7.50 1.96 -12.69
CA ASN A 42 8.44 3.06 -12.55
C ASN A 42 9.76 2.63 -13.19
N ALA A 43 10.11 3.22 -14.32
CA ALA A 43 11.42 2.96 -14.92
C ALA A 43 12.55 3.43 -13.99
N THR A 44 13.59 2.61 -13.81
CA THR A 44 14.74 2.93 -12.97
C THR A 44 15.77 3.79 -13.70
N VAL A 45 16.30 4.80 -13.01
CA VAL A 45 17.40 5.66 -13.53
C VAL A 45 18.76 5.03 -13.29
N LEU A 46 18.87 4.04 -12.42
CA LEU A 46 20.11 3.33 -12.14
C LEU A 46 20.10 2.01 -12.91
N LYS A 47 21.12 1.77 -13.75
CA LYS A 47 21.44 0.42 -14.21
C LYS A 47 22.57 -0.08 -13.32
N TYR A 48 22.38 -1.25 -12.74
CA TYR A 48 23.38 -1.85 -11.86
C TYR A 48 24.23 -2.81 -12.67
N HIS A 49 25.54 -2.55 -12.72
CA HIS A 49 26.53 -3.47 -13.30
C HIS A 49 27.46 -3.90 -12.15
N ASP A 50 27.55 -5.20 -11.89
CA ASP A 50 28.42 -5.79 -10.85
C ASP A 50 28.29 -5.17 -9.45
N GLY A 51 27.06 -4.82 -9.05
CA GLY A 51 26.79 -4.26 -7.72
C GLY A 51 27.15 -2.79 -7.54
N ILE A 52 27.61 -2.12 -8.60
CA ILE A 52 27.83 -0.68 -8.63
C ILE A 52 26.62 0.00 -9.29
N ALA A 53 26.02 0.95 -8.56
CA ALA A 53 24.96 1.79 -9.09
C ALA A 53 25.55 2.76 -10.11
N LEU A 54 25.34 2.50 -11.40
CA LEU A 54 25.71 3.44 -12.46
C LEU A 54 24.50 4.32 -12.76
N PHE A 55 24.69 5.63 -12.70
CA PHE A 55 23.72 6.57 -13.24
C PHE A 55 23.56 6.27 -14.74
N ARG A 56 22.35 5.92 -15.17
CA ARG A 56 22.04 5.88 -16.59
C ARG A 56 22.33 7.28 -17.14
N PRO A 57 23.15 7.43 -18.19
CA PRO A 57 23.27 8.69 -18.90
C PRO A 57 21.86 9.18 -19.27
N LYS A 58 21.63 10.50 -19.34
CA LYS A 58 20.38 11.03 -19.94
C LYS A 58 20.30 10.44 -21.35
N SER A 59 19.51 9.39 -21.56
CA SER A 59 19.22 8.96 -22.91
C SER A 59 18.33 10.03 -23.54
N GLU A 60 18.43 10.18 -24.85
CA GLU A 60 17.64 11.13 -25.61
C GLU A 60 16.15 10.95 -25.31
N ALA A 61 15.39 12.04 -25.44
CA ALA A 61 13.97 12.15 -25.06
C ALA A 61 13.02 11.14 -25.75
N SER A 62 13.55 10.31 -26.64
CA SER A 62 12.85 9.27 -27.42
C SER A 62 12.93 7.86 -26.83
N ASP A 63 13.63 7.61 -25.70
CA ASP A 63 13.67 6.28 -25.08
C ASP A 63 12.40 6.03 -24.22
N PRO A 64 11.49 5.12 -24.63
CA PRO A 64 10.28 4.80 -23.87
C PRO A 64 10.59 4.26 -22.46
N ALA A 65 11.78 3.68 -22.26
CA ALA A 65 12.24 3.17 -20.97
C ALA A 65 12.65 4.27 -19.98
N ASN A 66 12.44 5.56 -20.29
CA ASN A 66 12.81 6.70 -19.46
C ASN A 66 11.65 7.70 -19.18
N SER A 67 10.42 7.45 -19.63
CA SER A 67 9.33 8.43 -19.49
C SER A 67 8.85 8.63 -18.04
N TYR A 68 8.83 7.57 -17.22
CA TYR A 68 8.28 7.61 -15.85
C TYR A 68 9.23 7.07 -14.78
N THR A 69 10.18 7.89 -14.35
CA THR A 69 11.25 7.48 -13.41
C THR A 69 11.22 8.23 -12.07
N ARG A 70 11.82 7.62 -11.03
CA ARG A 70 11.96 8.16 -9.65
C ARG A 70 10.63 8.40 -8.93
N ARG A 71 9.63 7.55 -9.21
CA ARG A 71 8.25 7.67 -8.70
C ARG A 71 7.90 6.59 -7.69
N CYS A 72 8.83 5.71 -7.30
CA CYS A 72 8.55 4.60 -6.39
C CYS A 72 7.85 5.03 -5.08
N PHE A 73 8.28 6.13 -4.46
CA PHE A 73 7.63 6.72 -3.29
C PHE A 73 6.20 7.19 -3.55
N VAL A 74 5.95 7.78 -4.72
CA VAL A 74 4.62 8.27 -5.10
C VAL A 74 3.70 7.11 -5.45
N MET A 75 4.20 6.10 -6.16
CA MET A 75 3.43 4.94 -6.57
C MET A 75 3.05 4.07 -5.37
N THR A 76 3.96 3.78 -4.46
CA THR A 76 3.64 3.04 -3.22
C THR A 76 2.64 3.79 -2.35
N ARG A 77 2.85 5.09 -2.14
CA ARG A 77 1.90 5.95 -1.42
C ARG A 77 0.52 5.92 -2.08
N THR A 78 0.48 6.05 -3.39
CA THR A 78 -0.79 6.15 -4.12
C THR A 78 -1.52 4.81 -4.13
N ALA A 79 -0.84 3.68 -4.30
CA ALA A 79 -1.47 2.36 -4.18
C ALA A 79 -2.12 2.18 -2.80
N MET A 80 -1.42 2.55 -1.71
CA MET A 80 -2.00 2.59 -0.37
C MET A 80 -3.20 3.54 -0.27
N GLN A 81 -3.12 4.74 -0.83
CA GLN A 81 -4.22 5.71 -0.81
C GLN A 81 -5.46 5.20 -1.56
N PHE A 82 -5.29 4.53 -2.70
CA PHE A 82 -6.39 3.91 -3.44
C PHE A 82 -7.07 2.83 -2.60
N ARG A 83 -6.29 1.96 -1.94
CA ARG A 83 -6.82 0.98 -1.01
C ARG A 83 -7.67 1.62 0.11
N LYS A 84 -7.23 2.77 0.63
CA LYS A 84 -7.87 3.44 1.77
C LYS A 84 -9.08 4.30 1.38
N PHE A 85 -9.06 4.89 0.20
CA PHE A 85 -9.94 6.01 -0.15
C PHE A 85 -10.72 5.83 -1.44
N ALA A 86 -10.45 4.78 -2.22
CA ALA A 86 -11.14 4.52 -3.48
C ALA A 86 -11.95 3.22 -3.43
N ARG A 87 -13.02 3.17 -4.21
CA ARG A 87 -13.75 1.94 -4.54
C ARG A 87 -14.05 1.89 -6.04
N PHE A 88 -14.21 0.70 -6.56
CA PHE A 88 -14.40 0.46 -7.99
C PHE A 88 -15.84 0.01 -8.28
N ASN A 89 -16.40 0.47 -9.39
CA ASN A 89 -17.73 0.06 -9.86
C ASN A 89 -17.64 -0.39 -11.32
N PRO A 90 -17.49 -1.70 -11.60
CA PRO A 90 -17.30 -2.18 -12.97
C PRO A 90 -18.52 -1.97 -13.87
N HIS A 91 -19.72 -1.81 -13.31
CA HIS A 91 -20.96 -1.60 -14.07
C HIS A 91 -21.27 -0.13 -14.37
N GLY A 92 -20.48 0.80 -13.83
CA GLY A 92 -20.64 2.23 -14.12
C GLY A 92 -20.03 2.63 -15.47
N ALA A 93 -20.50 3.74 -16.04
CA ALA A 93 -19.88 4.32 -17.22
C ALA A 93 -18.48 4.87 -16.90
N ALA A 94 -17.48 4.51 -17.72
CA ALA A 94 -16.12 5.00 -17.55
C ALA A 94 -16.07 6.54 -17.72
N LEU A 95 -15.24 7.18 -16.89
CA LEU A 95 -15.04 8.63 -16.93
C LEU A 95 -14.20 9.04 -18.14
N ASN A 96 -14.38 10.29 -18.59
CA ASN A 96 -13.39 10.90 -19.48
C ASN A 96 -12.08 11.21 -18.73
N ASP A 97 -11.02 11.50 -19.47
CA ASP A 97 -9.68 11.68 -18.89
C ASP A 97 -9.60 12.87 -17.91
N GLN A 98 -10.37 13.94 -18.14
CA GLN A 98 -10.39 15.12 -17.25
C GLN A 98 -11.04 14.80 -15.90
N GLU A 99 -12.20 14.15 -15.92
CA GLU A 99 -12.91 13.69 -14.72
C GLU A 99 -12.11 12.63 -13.97
N LEU A 100 -11.49 11.70 -14.69
CA LEU A 100 -10.61 10.69 -14.12
C LEU A 100 -9.41 11.33 -13.42
N ALA A 101 -8.75 12.30 -14.07
CA ALA A 101 -7.64 13.03 -13.49
C ALA A 101 -8.04 13.75 -12.19
N GLN A 102 -9.22 14.36 -12.14
CA GLN A 102 -9.74 14.99 -10.92
C GLN A 102 -9.91 13.96 -9.79
N ARG A 103 -10.47 12.77 -10.07
CA ARG A 103 -10.64 11.72 -9.04
C ARG A 103 -9.30 11.13 -8.59
N ILE A 104 -8.35 10.93 -9.50
CA ILE A 104 -7.00 10.48 -9.15
C ILE A 104 -6.35 11.48 -8.18
N ARG A 105 -6.39 12.78 -8.49
CA ARG A 105 -5.86 13.82 -7.60
C ARG A 105 -6.59 13.87 -6.26
N ALA A 106 -7.92 13.70 -6.26
CA ALA A 106 -8.71 13.66 -5.04
C ALA A 106 -8.31 12.51 -4.10
N VAL A 107 -7.88 11.36 -4.64
CA VAL A 107 -7.28 10.28 -3.84
C VAL A 107 -5.85 10.64 -3.43
N ALA A 108 -5.01 11.06 -4.37
CA ALA A 108 -3.58 11.31 -4.14
C ALA A 108 -3.31 12.48 -3.17
N HIS A 109 -4.20 13.46 -3.07
CA HIS A 109 -4.11 14.58 -2.13
C HIS A 109 -4.57 14.23 -0.71
N ARG A 110 -5.26 13.10 -0.50
CA ARG A 110 -5.65 12.69 0.86
C ARG A 110 -4.42 12.33 1.67
N LYS A 111 -4.34 12.81 2.90
CA LYS A 111 -3.22 12.52 3.80
C LYS A 111 -3.09 10.99 4.02
N PRO A 112 -1.93 10.38 3.71
CA PRO A 112 -1.78 8.92 3.71
C PRO A 112 -1.92 8.28 5.10
N TRP A 113 -1.62 9.02 6.17
CA TRP A 113 -1.74 8.57 7.57
C TRP A 113 -3.16 8.60 8.13
N LEU A 114 -4.16 9.10 7.39
CA LEU A 114 -5.55 9.06 7.83
C LEU A 114 -6.09 7.63 7.79
N ALA A 115 -7.01 7.27 8.68
CA ALA A 115 -7.69 5.98 8.62
C ALA A 115 -8.40 5.76 7.26
N ALA A 116 -8.56 4.50 6.86
CA ALA A 116 -9.32 4.17 5.65
C ALA A 116 -10.76 4.68 5.77
N LEU A 117 -11.32 5.17 4.67
CA LEU A 117 -12.72 5.57 4.65
C LEU A 117 -13.64 4.34 4.70
N PRO A 118 -14.81 4.45 5.36
CA PRO A 118 -15.91 3.52 5.18
C PRO A 118 -16.22 3.35 3.70
N GLU A 119 -16.59 2.14 3.28
CA GLU A 119 -16.73 1.81 1.85
C GLU A 119 -17.70 2.74 1.11
N ASN A 120 -18.83 3.08 1.72
CA ASN A 120 -19.83 4.00 1.15
C ASN A 120 -19.33 5.45 0.98
N GLN A 121 -18.25 5.85 1.67
CA GLN A 121 -17.64 7.18 1.59
C GLN A 121 -16.42 7.24 0.65
N ARG A 122 -15.96 6.09 0.13
CA ARG A 122 -14.81 6.04 -0.77
C ARG A 122 -15.14 6.65 -2.14
N ILE A 123 -14.14 7.29 -2.74
CA ILE A 123 -14.21 7.89 -4.07
C ILE A 123 -14.42 6.76 -5.09
N VAL A 124 -15.50 6.86 -5.87
CA VAL A 124 -15.87 5.83 -6.84
C VAL A 124 -15.05 5.97 -8.12
N PHE A 125 -14.58 4.86 -8.67
CA PHE A 125 -14.01 4.77 -10.02
C PHE A 125 -14.89 3.82 -10.86
N PRO A 126 -15.76 4.36 -11.73
CA PRO A 126 -16.67 3.55 -12.54
C PRO A 126 -15.98 3.00 -13.79
N GLY A 127 -16.50 1.90 -14.32
CA GLY A 127 -16.06 1.26 -15.57
C GLY A 127 -14.87 0.32 -15.43
N TYR A 128 -14.42 0.06 -14.19
CA TYR A 128 -13.27 -0.78 -13.90
C TYR A 128 -13.52 -1.55 -12.59
N SER A 129 -12.88 -2.71 -12.45
CA SER A 129 -13.03 -3.60 -11.31
C SER A 129 -11.99 -3.35 -10.22
N ASN A 130 -10.84 -2.75 -10.56
CA ASN A 130 -9.71 -2.55 -9.65
C ASN A 130 -8.68 -1.54 -10.19
N LEU A 131 -7.67 -1.21 -9.36
CA LEU A 131 -6.61 -0.25 -9.68
C LEU A 131 -5.75 -0.71 -10.85
N ARG A 132 -5.42 -2.00 -10.90
CA ARG A 132 -4.55 -2.56 -11.94
C ARG A 132 -5.19 -2.44 -13.32
N GLU A 133 -6.48 -2.74 -13.41
CA GLU A 133 -7.25 -2.61 -14.65
C GLU A 133 -7.31 -1.16 -15.15
N ILE A 134 -7.73 -0.22 -14.31
CA ILE A 134 -7.84 1.19 -14.72
C ILE A 134 -6.47 1.80 -15.04
N SER A 135 -5.43 1.44 -14.28
CA SER A 135 -4.08 1.96 -14.52
C SER A 135 -3.46 1.40 -15.79
N LYS A 136 -3.83 0.18 -16.21
CA LYS A 136 -3.47 -0.37 -17.51
C LYS A 136 -4.17 0.37 -18.66
N ALA A 137 -5.46 0.66 -18.50
CA ALA A 137 -6.25 1.30 -19.54
C ALA A 137 -5.94 2.81 -19.70
N ARG A 138 -5.53 3.48 -18.61
CA ARG A 138 -5.39 4.93 -18.52
C ARG A 138 -4.03 5.36 -17.97
N THR A 139 -2.96 4.65 -18.36
CA THR A 139 -1.58 4.84 -17.86
C THR A 139 -1.17 6.32 -17.84
N GLN A 140 -1.29 7.02 -18.97
CA GLN A 140 -0.86 8.41 -19.09
C GLN A 140 -1.59 9.35 -18.12
N VAL A 141 -2.88 9.10 -17.87
CA VAL A 141 -3.67 9.89 -16.92
C VAL A 141 -3.14 9.67 -15.50
N PHE A 142 -2.78 8.44 -15.12
CA PHE A 142 -2.17 8.18 -13.82
C PHE A 142 -0.80 8.84 -13.68
N GLU A 143 0.10 8.62 -14.64
CA GLU A 143 1.46 9.17 -14.61
C GLU A 143 1.45 10.68 -14.37
N ASN A 144 0.54 11.38 -15.04
CA ASN A 144 0.40 12.84 -14.97
C ASN A 144 -0.25 13.35 -13.67
N ASN A 145 -0.94 12.49 -12.89
CA ASN A 145 -1.83 12.95 -11.82
C ASN A 145 -1.57 12.37 -10.42
N ILE A 146 -0.68 11.39 -10.27
CA ILE A 146 -0.34 10.84 -8.93
C ILE A 146 0.69 11.67 -8.16
N GLY A 147 1.29 12.69 -8.81
CA GLY A 147 2.17 13.69 -8.19
C GLY A 147 3.66 13.51 -8.50
N SER A 148 4.48 14.48 -8.05
CA SER A 148 5.92 14.55 -8.36
C SER A 148 6.79 13.60 -7.53
N GLY A 149 7.64 12.82 -8.21
CA GLY A 149 8.61 11.91 -7.58
C GLY A 149 9.72 12.62 -6.81
N PHE A 150 10.20 13.75 -7.34
CA PHE A 150 11.33 14.51 -6.78
C PHE A 150 11.05 15.03 -5.35
N VAL A 151 9.86 15.58 -5.11
CA VAL A 151 9.45 16.09 -3.79
C VAL A 151 9.30 14.97 -2.76
N SER A 152 9.02 13.75 -3.20
CA SER A 152 8.86 12.59 -2.30
C SER A 152 10.21 11.98 -1.91
N TYR A 153 11.23 12.14 -2.75
CA TYR A 153 12.59 11.64 -2.51
C TYR A 153 13.36 12.50 -1.49
N PHE A 154 13.22 13.82 -1.57
CA PHE A 154 13.87 14.80 -0.68
C PHE A 154 13.03 15.17 0.55
N ARG A 155 12.27 14.23 1.11
CA ARG A 155 11.51 14.49 2.33
C ARG A 155 12.46 14.64 3.53
N PRO A 156 12.31 15.68 4.37
CA PRO A 156 13.14 15.85 5.58
C PRO A 156 13.12 14.64 6.50
N SER A 157 12.01 13.91 6.53
CA SER A 157 11.87 12.66 7.29
C SER A 157 12.79 11.54 6.81
N ASN A 158 13.29 11.58 5.57
CA ASN A 158 14.29 10.65 5.08
C ASN A 158 15.66 10.91 5.72
N MET A 159 15.94 12.09 6.29
CA MET A 159 17.18 12.33 7.07
C MET A 159 17.33 11.39 8.27
N ARG A 160 16.23 10.76 8.72
CA ARG A 160 16.28 9.68 9.72
C ARG A 160 17.22 8.55 9.32
N MET A 161 17.43 8.32 8.01
CA MET A 161 18.38 7.31 7.52
C MET A 161 19.83 7.56 7.95
N VAL A 162 20.16 8.80 8.30
CA VAL A 162 21.51 9.21 8.72
C VAL A 162 21.73 8.96 10.23
N PHE A 163 20.66 8.98 11.03
CA PHE A 163 20.77 8.98 12.51
C PHE A 163 20.08 7.80 13.22
N LEU A 164 19.18 7.06 12.55
CA LEU A 164 18.36 5.99 13.16
C LEU A 164 18.70 4.62 12.56
N ASP A 165 19.93 4.19 12.77
CA ASP A 165 20.54 3.08 12.04
C ASP A 165 20.74 1.81 12.91
N SER A 166 20.19 1.79 14.13
CA SER A 166 20.43 0.73 15.10
C SER A 166 19.60 -0.54 14.86
N LYS A 167 20.09 -1.69 15.37
CA LYS A 167 19.34 -2.97 15.38
C LYS A 167 17.98 -2.85 16.07
N GLY A 168 17.93 -2.15 17.21
CA GLY A 168 16.66 -1.92 17.93
C GLY A 168 15.65 -1.09 17.13
N TYR A 169 16.11 -0.20 16.24
CA TYR A 169 15.19 0.51 15.33
C TYR A 169 14.61 -0.44 14.27
N GLN A 170 15.43 -1.33 13.71
CA GLN A 170 14.96 -2.32 12.73
C GLN A 170 13.97 -3.31 13.37
N GLU A 171 14.23 -3.75 14.59
CA GLU A 171 13.30 -4.59 15.37
C GLU A 171 11.97 -3.87 15.65
N LYS A 172 12.01 -2.61 16.08
CA LYS A 172 10.78 -1.81 16.24
C LYS A 172 10.04 -1.60 14.92
N THR A 173 10.77 -1.46 13.82
CA THR A 173 10.19 -1.33 12.48
C THR A 173 9.50 -2.64 12.05
N HIS A 174 10.11 -3.79 12.36
CA HIS A 174 9.50 -5.11 12.20
C HIS A 174 8.22 -5.27 13.02
N GLN A 175 8.22 -4.90 14.30
CA GLN A 175 7.01 -4.92 15.13
C GLN A 175 5.89 -4.03 14.56
N ASN A 176 6.24 -2.83 14.06
CA ASN A 176 5.27 -1.94 13.43
C ASN A 176 4.72 -2.51 12.12
N LEU A 177 5.57 -3.20 11.33
CA LEU A 177 5.18 -3.89 10.11
C LEU A 177 4.15 -4.99 10.43
N ASP A 178 4.46 -5.89 11.35
CA ASP A 178 3.56 -6.97 11.75
C ASP A 178 2.24 -6.40 12.32
N ALA A 179 2.32 -5.38 13.17
CA ALA A 179 1.13 -4.72 13.71
C ALA A 179 0.24 -4.09 12.62
N ALA A 180 0.83 -3.52 11.56
CA ALA A 180 0.07 -2.98 10.43
C ALA A 180 -0.63 -4.10 9.65
N LEU A 181 0.10 -5.16 9.29
CA LEU A 181 -0.45 -6.29 8.55
C LEU A 181 -1.54 -7.02 9.35
N ALA A 182 -1.39 -7.14 10.66
CA ALA A 182 -2.39 -7.76 11.55
C ALA A 182 -3.74 -7.00 11.56
N ARG A 183 -3.73 -5.69 11.28
CA ARG A 183 -4.95 -4.87 11.12
C ARG A 183 -5.54 -4.90 9.71
N GLY A 184 -4.90 -5.61 8.77
CA GLY A 184 -5.26 -5.58 7.35
C GLY A 184 -4.85 -4.27 6.65
N ASP A 185 -3.95 -3.49 7.26
CA ASP A 185 -3.32 -2.33 6.64
C ASP A 185 -2.12 -2.76 5.77
N THR A 186 -1.61 -1.82 4.97
CA THR A 186 -0.33 -1.98 4.25
C THR A 186 0.77 -1.15 4.91
N PHE A 187 2.02 -1.46 4.59
CA PHE A 187 3.18 -0.79 5.15
C PHE A 187 4.09 -0.29 4.02
N VAL A 188 4.27 1.03 3.91
CA VAL A 188 5.22 1.59 2.94
C VAL A 188 6.61 1.59 3.56
N ALA A 189 7.48 0.75 3.02
CA ALA A 189 8.86 0.57 3.44
C ALA A 189 9.79 1.37 2.54
N PHE A 190 10.57 2.27 3.14
CA PHE A 190 11.74 2.86 2.50
C PHE A 190 12.97 1.99 2.77
N LEU A 191 13.54 1.44 1.70
CA LEU A 191 14.70 0.56 1.69
C LEU A 191 15.98 1.33 1.35
N THR A 192 17.01 1.18 2.16
CA THR A 192 18.34 1.75 1.87
C THR A 192 19.50 0.93 2.41
N THR A 193 20.64 0.99 1.72
CA THR A 193 21.94 0.46 2.17
C THR A 193 22.92 1.59 2.49
N TYR A 194 22.43 2.77 2.86
CA TYR A 194 23.27 3.88 3.31
C TYR A 194 24.33 3.41 4.32
N PRO A 195 25.61 3.81 4.15
CA PRO A 195 26.12 4.82 3.20
C PRO A 195 26.48 4.30 1.80
N LYS A 196 26.48 2.97 1.56
CA LYS A 196 26.83 2.40 0.24
C LYS A 196 25.81 2.77 -0.85
N MET A 197 24.57 3.05 -0.47
CA MET A 197 23.50 3.53 -1.36
C MET A 197 23.26 2.64 -2.59
N SER A 198 23.54 1.34 -2.47
CA SER A 198 23.20 0.35 -3.50
C SER A 198 21.68 0.20 -3.70
N ILE A 199 20.87 0.62 -2.73
CA ILE A 199 19.43 0.79 -2.90
C ILE A 199 18.96 2.06 -2.19
N ASN A 200 17.99 2.75 -2.80
CA ASN A 200 17.25 3.88 -2.25
C ASN A 200 15.85 3.83 -2.87
N HIS A 201 14.97 3.02 -2.28
CA HIS A 201 13.75 2.60 -2.95
C HIS A 201 12.57 2.47 -2.01
N ALA A 202 11.38 2.78 -2.48
CA ALA A 202 10.16 2.62 -1.70
C ALA A 202 9.36 1.44 -2.25
N VAL A 203 8.97 0.55 -1.36
CA VAL A 203 8.13 -0.60 -1.64
C VAL A 203 6.92 -0.64 -0.71
N LEU A 204 5.87 -1.35 -1.09
CA LEU A 204 4.66 -1.50 -0.26
C LEU A 204 4.52 -2.96 0.17
N VAL A 205 4.64 -3.22 1.46
CA VAL A 205 4.41 -4.54 2.05
C VAL A 205 2.92 -4.69 2.32
N TYR A 206 2.33 -5.80 1.88
CA TYR A 206 0.88 -6.00 1.94
C TYR A 206 0.45 -7.34 2.51
N GLY A 207 1.39 -8.25 2.78
CA GLY A 207 1.05 -9.54 3.37
C GLY A 207 2.28 -10.24 3.90
N ARG A 208 2.05 -11.19 4.81
CA ARG A 208 3.06 -12.12 5.32
C ARG A 208 2.80 -13.49 4.72
N LYS A 209 3.82 -14.13 4.16
CA LYS A 209 3.70 -15.51 3.69
C LYS A 209 3.58 -16.42 4.90
N LYS A 210 2.82 -17.51 4.76
CA LYS A 210 2.74 -18.54 5.80
C LYS A 210 4.13 -19.15 6.00
N SER A 211 4.68 -18.99 7.19
CA SER A 211 5.92 -19.67 7.61
C SER A 211 5.67 -21.17 7.68
N ARG A 212 6.65 -21.97 7.26
CA ARG A 212 6.67 -23.41 7.47
C ARG A 212 7.25 -23.70 8.87
N PRO A 213 6.89 -24.84 9.47
CA PRO A 213 7.53 -25.27 10.71
C PRO A 213 9.06 -25.36 10.52
N GLY A 214 9.82 -24.66 11.37
CA GLY A 214 11.28 -24.59 11.28
C GLY A 214 11.84 -23.43 10.46
N ASP A 215 10.99 -22.58 9.86
CA ASP A 215 11.47 -21.37 9.18
C ASP A 215 12.00 -20.36 10.21
N GLU A 216 13.30 -20.09 10.16
CA GLU A 216 13.95 -19.04 10.97
C GLU A 216 13.83 -17.64 10.36
N ILE A 217 13.35 -17.57 9.10
CA ILE A 217 13.22 -16.35 8.32
C ILE A 217 11.74 -16.11 8.04
N GLU A 218 11.29 -14.90 8.32
CA GLU A 218 9.95 -14.46 7.97
C GLU A 218 9.95 -13.86 6.58
N HIS A 219 8.92 -14.17 5.79
CA HIS A 219 8.81 -13.73 4.39
C HIS A 219 7.58 -12.85 4.20
N TYR A 220 7.77 -11.71 3.56
CA TYR A 220 6.73 -10.70 3.33
C TYR A 220 6.53 -10.47 1.84
N LEU A 221 5.27 -10.33 1.43
CA LEU A 221 4.87 -9.99 0.07
C LEU A 221 4.93 -8.49 -0.14
N VAL A 222 5.60 -8.09 -1.24
CA VAL A 222 5.92 -6.71 -1.54
C VAL A 222 5.45 -6.33 -2.94
N TYR A 223 4.78 -5.19 -3.04
CA TYR A 223 4.61 -4.47 -4.29
C TYR A 223 5.80 -3.53 -4.49
N ASP A 224 6.60 -3.82 -5.51
CA ASP A 224 7.68 -2.99 -5.97
C ASP A 224 7.24 -2.24 -7.25
N PRO A 225 7.20 -0.89 -7.25
CA PRO A 225 6.83 -0.12 -8.42
C PRO A 225 7.69 -0.34 -9.68
N ASN A 226 8.91 -0.85 -9.56
CA ASN A 226 9.75 -1.19 -10.72
C ASN A 226 9.36 -2.54 -11.34
N HIS A 227 8.59 -3.36 -10.62
CA HIS A 227 8.25 -4.72 -10.98
C HIS A 227 6.73 -4.95 -10.98
N ALA A 228 6.06 -4.44 -12.01
CA ALA A 228 4.62 -4.60 -12.18
C ALA A 228 4.19 -6.04 -12.48
N GLU A 229 5.10 -6.90 -12.94
CA GLU A 229 4.85 -8.26 -13.42
C GLU A 229 4.61 -9.27 -12.29
N ALA A 230 5.26 -9.11 -11.14
CA ALA A 230 5.20 -10.06 -10.04
C ALA A 230 5.55 -9.40 -8.71
N PRO A 231 4.98 -9.87 -7.58
CA PRO A 231 5.38 -9.39 -6.27
C PRO A 231 6.84 -9.74 -5.97
N ARG A 232 7.45 -8.88 -5.16
CA ARG A 232 8.78 -9.06 -4.60
C ARG A 232 8.69 -9.51 -3.16
N GLU A 233 9.84 -9.80 -2.58
CA GLU A 233 9.96 -10.33 -1.23
C GLU A 233 10.90 -9.50 -0.37
N LEU A 234 10.41 -9.18 0.82
CA LEU A 234 11.21 -8.67 1.93
C LEU A 234 11.25 -9.78 3.00
N THR A 235 12.40 -9.96 3.62
CA THR A 235 12.59 -10.98 4.65
C THR A 235 13.07 -10.37 5.95
N TRP A 236 12.74 -11.01 7.08
CA TRP A 236 13.23 -10.65 8.40
C TRP A 236 13.90 -11.84 9.07
N SER A 237 15.09 -11.61 9.62
CA SER A 237 15.78 -12.56 10.50
C SER A 237 15.72 -12.06 11.94
N ALA A 238 15.02 -12.78 12.81
CA ALA A 238 14.98 -12.47 14.24
C ALA A 238 16.36 -12.64 14.90
N ARG A 239 17.17 -13.59 14.42
CA ARG A 239 18.54 -13.82 14.90
C ARG A 239 19.46 -12.63 14.61
N GLU A 240 19.38 -12.08 13.41
CA GLU A 240 20.25 -10.97 12.99
C GLU A 240 19.68 -9.59 13.33
N CYS A 241 18.40 -9.52 13.74
CA CYS A 241 17.58 -8.31 13.85
C CYS A 241 17.68 -7.45 12.58
N ALA A 242 17.56 -8.10 11.42
CA ALA A 242 17.85 -7.49 10.14
C ALA A 242 16.86 -7.88 9.05
N PHE A 243 16.59 -6.92 8.17
CA PHE A 243 15.85 -7.15 6.94
C PHE A 243 16.78 -7.46 5.77
N ALA A 244 16.30 -8.28 4.84
CA ALA A 244 16.92 -8.46 3.53
C ALA A 244 15.87 -8.37 2.41
N TYR A 245 16.26 -7.74 1.31
CA TYR A 245 15.44 -7.63 0.11
C TYR A 245 15.91 -8.59 -0.97
N GLN A 246 14.99 -9.13 -1.74
CA GLN A 246 15.32 -10.09 -2.78
C GLN A 246 16.25 -9.49 -3.85
N LYS A 247 17.00 -10.37 -4.51
CA LYS A 247 17.75 -9.99 -5.71
C LYS A 247 16.79 -9.76 -6.88
N ASP A 248 17.07 -8.75 -7.68
CA ASP A 248 16.42 -8.48 -8.96
C ASP A 248 17.42 -7.80 -9.92
N ILE A 249 16.91 -7.16 -10.99
CA ILE A 249 17.73 -6.48 -12.00
C ILE A 249 18.30 -5.14 -11.49
N ASP A 250 17.64 -4.53 -10.51
CA ASP A 250 17.98 -3.22 -9.94
C ASP A 250 18.71 -3.35 -8.60
N PHE A 251 18.69 -4.51 -7.95
CA PHE A 251 19.35 -4.73 -6.67
C PHE A 251 19.95 -6.13 -6.57
N ILE A 252 21.21 -6.18 -6.08
CA ILE A 252 21.95 -7.44 -5.92
C ILE A 252 21.34 -8.41 -4.89
N GLY A 253 20.38 -7.94 -4.09
CA GLY A 253 19.78 -8.66 -2.98
C GLY A 253 20.58 -8.57 -1.69
N GLY A 254 19.96 -8.97 -0.59
CA GLY A 254 20.57 -9.04 0.73
C GLY A 254 20.17 -7.89 1.65
N PHE A 255 21.04 -7.59 2.62
CA PHE A 255 20.73 -6.67 3.73
C PHE A 255 20.23 -5.31 3.26
N VAL A 256 19.16 -4.84 3.90
CA VAL A 256 18.63 -3.48 3.75
C VAL A 256 18.23 -2.93 5.11
N ARG A 257 18.35 -1.60 5.25
CA ARG A 257 17.71 -0.86 6.34
C ARG A 257 16.31 -0.48 5.89
N VAL A 258 15.33 -0.73 6.74
CA VAL A 258 13.93 -0.40 6.48
C VAL A 258 13.51 0.76 7.37
N TYR A 259 12.81 1.73 6.77
CA TYR A 259 12.17 2.84 7.47
C TYR A 259 10.70 2.91 7.06
N GLN A 260 9.81 3.07 8.04
CA GLN A 260 8.40 3.30 7.74
C GLN A 260 8.20 4.71 7.17
N ALA A 261 7.52 4.78 6.02
CA ALA A 261 7.07 6.01 5.40
C ALA A 261 5.55 6.16 5.51
N TYR A 262 5.08 7.41 5.57
CA TYR A 262 3.67 7.80 5.45
C TYR A 262 2.71 7.35 6.58
N ASP A 263 3.21 6.82 7.69
CA ASP A 263 2.40 6.42 8.83
C ASP A 263 2.00 7.62 9.72
N LYS A 264 2.79 8.69 9.71
CA LYS A 264 2.54 9.89 10.55
C LYS A 264 2.71 11.20 9.77
N PRO A 265 2.10 12.31 10.22
CA PRO A 265 2.17 13.61 9.54
C PRO A 265 3.60 14.14 9.31
N LEU A 266 4.53 13.84 10.20
CA LEU A 266 5.92 14.33 10.17
C LEU A 266 6.91 13.27 9.65
N GLN A 267 6.41 12.26 8.92
CA GLN A 267 7.19 11.23 8.24
C GLN A 267 7.20 11.38 6.72
#